data_AF-A0A815U9P3-F1
#
_entry.id   AF-A0A815U9P3-F1
#
_cell.length_a   1.000
_cell.length_b   1.000
_cell.length_c   1.000
_cell.angle_alpha   90.00
_cell.angle_beta   90.00
_cell.angle_gamma   90.00
#
_symmetry.space_group_name_H-M   'P 1'
#
loop_
_entity.id
_entity.type
_entity.pdbx_description
1 polymer ?
#
loop_
_entity_poly.entity_id
_entity_poly.type
_entity_poly.pdbx_seq_one_letter_code
_entity_poly.pdbx_strand_id
1 'polypeptide(L)'
;MAQKYKRLREQILTLHDLHNKWSPSNIADELQNSDCPPSQTRRALVRYIKYTINRGTANPQRRSGRPRTTRTPQFISLVKRNVENQRRKSIRKTDKLLKNHQLKSSYGSVQRALKHDIKIKPWKITRAQKITPEQRNERIKCTKILLKKFGKTPTRSYSKWKRLINTDFSGRINLIQKHNSKNNIVWSRSKATIPLDLQTIGQQKYSLGIILFGAISSRGLIPKKSPIFIDEWLKFECKKLNKKRISMDRFLYIKLIKQKLKPRIDRLYNNIPVIWQDGADPKHRSRYALDKIQEIFHERIEPEEQKKN
;
A
#
# COMPACT_ATOMS: atom_id res chain seq x y z
N MET A 1 34.39 -18.09 -7.01
CA MET A 1 35.49 -18.23 -6.01
C MET A 1 35.39 -19.51 -5.18
N ALA A 2 34.30 -19.79 -4.45
CA ALA A 2 34.23 -20.96 -3.56
C ALA A 2 34.51 -22.33 -4.24
N GLN A 3 34.08 -22.51 -5.49
CA GLN A 3 34.31 -23.73 -6.29
C GLN A 3 35.81 -24.00 -6.56
N LYS A 4 36.57 -22.96 -6.94
CA LYS A 4 38.00 -23.05 -7.27
C LYS A 4 38.83 -23.53 -6.07
N TYR A 5 38.52 -23.02 -4.87
CA TYR A 5 39.19 -23.42 -3.63
C TYR A 5 38.81 -24.81 -3.14
N LYS A 6 37.61 -25.30 -3.48
CA LYS A 6 37.21 -26.68 -3.17
C LYS A 6 38.02 -27.67 -4.02
N ARG A 7 38.08 -27.44 -5.33
CA ARG A 7 38.87 -28.25 -6.29
C ARG A 7 40.35 -28.32 -5.90
N LEU A 8 40.94 -27.18 -5.52
CA LEU A 8 42.33 -27.15 -5.05
C LEU A 8 42.56 -28.03 -3.81
N ARG A 9 41.62 -28.06 -2.85
CA ARG A 9 41.75 -28.92 -1.67
C ARG A 9 41.59 -30.39 -1.98
N GLU A 10 40.69 -30.73 -2.90
CA GLU A 10 40.54 -32.10 -3.39
C GLU A 10 41.84 -32.57 -4.02
N GLN A 11 42.43 -31.76 -4.91
CA GLN A 11 43.74 -32.05 -5.51
C GLN A 11 44.85 -32.22 -4.47
N ILE A 12 44.90 -31.37 -3.44
CA ILE A 12 45.88 -31.49 -2.35
C ILE A 12 45.72 -32.82 -1.60
N LEU A 13 44.49 -33.23 -1.29
CA LEU A 13 44.22 -34.49 -0.60
C LEU A 13 44.58 -35.69 -1.49
N THR A 14 44.20 -35.66 -2.77
CA THR A 14 44.57 -36.71 -3.73
C THR A 14 46.09 -36.85 -3.86
N LEU A 15 46.84 -35.75 -4.00
CA LEU A 15 48.30 -35.78 -4.09
C LEU A 15 48.95 -36.29 -2.80
N HIS A 16 48.39 -35.93 -1.64
CA HIS A 16 48.87 -36.41 -0.36
C HIS A 16 48.65 -37.93 -0.20
N ASP A 17 47.47 -38.43 -0.61
CA ASP A 17 47.13 -39.85 -0.51
C ASP A 17 47.92 -40.71 -1.51
N LEU A 18 48.15 -40.21 -2.73
CA LEU A 18 48.96 -40.88 -3.75
C LEU A 18 50.45 -40.91 -3.38
N HIS A 19 50.93 -39.89 -2.67
CA HIS A 19 52.34 -39.75 -2.31
C HIS A 19 52.53 -39.54 -0.81
N ASN A 20 52.27 -40.58 -0.03
CA ASN A 20 52.36 -40.59 1.45
C ASN A 20 53.70 -40.12 2.05
N LYS A 21 54.77 -40.01 1.26
CA LYS A 21 56.09 -39.50 1.70
C LYS A 21 56.35 -38.03 1.33
N TRP A 22 55.46 -37.41 0.56
CA TRP A 22 55.67 -36.04 0.10
C TRP A 22 55.44 -35.05 1.24
N SER A 23 56.41 -34.14 1.40
CA SER A 23 56.23 -33.01 2.29
C SER A 23 55.22 -32.02 1.68
N PRO A 24 54.59 -31.18 2.50
CA PRO A 24 53.77 -30.07 2.02
C PRO A 24 54.49 -29.11 1.05
N SER A 25 55.82 -29.09 1.06
CA SER A 25 56.64 -28.34 0.11
C SER A 25 56.67 -29.03 -1.25
N ASN A 26 56.80 -30.37 -1.29
CA ASN A 26 56.79 -31.13 -2.54
C ASN A 26 55.43 -31.02 -3.25
N ILE A 27 54.34 -31.11 -2.49
CA ILE A 27 52.98 -30.89 -3.02
C ILE A 27 52.82 -29.45 -3.53
N ALA A 28 53.45 -28.46 -2.88
CA ALA A 28 53.39 -27.07 -3.33
C ALA A 28 54.14 -26.87 -4.66
N ASP A 29 55.31 -27.50 -4.81
CA ASP A 29 56.12 -27.43 -6.02
C ASP A 29 55.37 -28.10 -7.19
N GLU A 30 54.77 -29.28 -6.96
CA GLU A 30 53.93 -29.97 -7.95
C GLU A 30 52.73 -29.12 -8.40
N LEU A 31 52.02 -28.51 -7.46
CA LEU A 31 50.87 -27.66 -7.79
C LEU A 31 51.28 -26.36 -8.50
N GLN A 32 52.47 -25.82 -8.24
CA GLN A 32 52.99 -24.65 -8.93
C GLN A 32 53.47 -24.95 -10.36
N ASN A 33 53.84 -26.19 -10.64
CA ASN A 33 54.25 -26.64 -11.96
C ASN A 33 53.09 -27.22 -12.80
N SER A 34 51.89 -27.33 -12.22
CA SER A 34 50.70 -27.79 -12.95
C SER A 34 50.21 -26.79 -14.00
N ASP A 35 49.44 -27.26 -14.99
CA ASP A 35 48.86 -26.45 -16.06
C ASP A 35 48.02 -25.25 -15.59
N CYS A 36 47.59 -25.25 -14.33
CA CYS A 36 46.79 -24.17 -13.74
C CYS A 36 47.27 -23.87 -12.31
N PRO A 37 48.40 -23.15 -12.16
CA PRO A 37 49.02 -22.96 -10.88
C PRO A 37 48.14 -22.11 -9.94
N PRO A 38 48.13 -22.39 -8.63
CA PRO A 38 47.44 -21.58 -7.65
C PRO A 38 48.01 -20.15 -7.64
N SER A 39 47.15 -19.13 -7.56
CA SER A 39 47.56 -17.71 -7.54
C SER A 39 48.21 -17.27 -6.21
N GLN A 40 48.43 -18.20 -5.29
CA GLN A 40 49.02 -17.95 -3.97
C GLN A 40 50.55 -18.03 -4.07
N THR A 41 51.23 -17.22 -3.26
CA THR A 41 52.68 -17.36 -3.08
C THR A 41 53.01 -18.75 -2.53
N ARG A 42 54.18 -19.31 -2.89
CA ARG A 42 54.63 -20.64 -2.45
C ARG A 42 54.48 -20.84 -0.93
N ARG A 43 54.91 -19.84 -0.14
CA ARG A 43 54.79 -19.84 1.33
C ARG A 43 53.34 -19.84 1.83
N ALA A 44 52.41 -19.20 1.12
CA ALA A 44 50.99 -19.25 1.45
C ALA A 44 50.38 -20.61 1.04
N LEU A 45 50.80 -21.17 -0.08
CA LEU A 45 50.36 -22.48 -0.57
C LEU A 45 50.81 -23.62 0.38
N VAL A 46 52.07 -23.64 0.82
CA VAL A 46 52.57 -24.63 1.80
C VAL A 46 51.78 -24.56 3.11
N ARG A 47 51.48 -23.36 3.62
CA ARG A 47 50.62 -23.20 4.82
C ARG A 47 49.21 -23.72 4.58
N TYR A 48 48.66 -23.47 3.40
CA TYR A 48 47.34 -23.93 3.00
C TYR A 48 47.25 -25.45 2.85
N ILE A 49 48.30 -26.08 2.30
CA ILE A 49 48.44 -27.53 2.16
C ILE A 49 48.53 -28.18 3.54
N LYS A 50 49.43 -27.71 4.42
CA LYS A 50 49.54 -28.18 5.80
C LYS A 50 48.19 -28.16 6.52
N TYR A 51 47.47 -27.05 6.41
CA TYR A 51 46.15 -26.90 7.03
C TYR A 51 45.08 -27.82 6.42
N THR A 52 45.16 -28.10 5.11
CA THR A 52 44.20 -28.98 4.43
C THR A 52 44.45 -30.45 4.78
N ILE A 53 45.71 -30.90 4.77
CA ILE A 53 46.13 -32.25 5.17
C ILE A 53 45.75 -32.52 6.63
N ASN A 54 46.14 -31.64 7.55
CA ASN A 54 45.84 -31.78 8.98
C ASN A 54 44.33 -31.89 9.27
N ARG A 55 43.48 -31.43 8.35
CA ARG A 55 42.04 -31.45 8.49
C ARG A 55 41.36 -32.63 7.78
N GLY A 56 42.04 -33.26 6.81
CA GLY A 56 41.53 -34.40 6.06
C GLY A 56 40.22 -34.17 5.29
N THR A 57 39.79 -32.91 5.09
CA THR A 57 38.51 -32.62 4.41
C THR A 57 38.60 -31.42 3.47
N ALA A 58 38.00 -31.54 2.27
CA ALA A 58 37.94 -30.46 1.29
C ALA A 58 36.93 -29.35 1.65
N ASN A 59 35.98 -29.63 2.54
CA ASN A 59 34.94 -28.69 2.94
C ASN A 59 35.54 -27.50 3.73
N PRO A 60 35.15 -26.24 3.47
CA PRO A 60 35.67 -25.10 4.22
C PRO A 60 35.30 -25.16 5.71
N GLN A 61 36.18 -24.66 6.59
CA GLN A 61 35.85 -24.53 8.00
C GLN A 61 34.82 -23.40 8.12
N ARG A 62 33.80 -23.61 8.95
CA ARG A 62 32.94 -22.50 9.36
C ARG A 62 33.82 -21.47 10.05
N ARG A 63 34.00 -20.32 9.42
CA ARG A 63 34.73 -19.21 10.02
C ARG A 63 34.10 -18.92 11.37
N SER A 64 34.91 -18.86 12.43
CA SER A 64 34.47 -18.36 13.73
C SER A 64 34.16 -16.88 13.59
N GLY A 65 32.90 -16.56 13.30
CA GLY A 65 32.40 -15.20 13.39
C GLY A 65 32.28 -14.80 14.86
N ARG A 66 32.40 -13.50 15.14
CA ARG A 66 32.07 -12.95 16.47
C ARG A 66 30.70 -13.48 16.89
N PRO A 67 30.57 -14.14 18.06
CA PRO A 67 29.30 -14.66 18.51
C PRO A 67 28.28 -13.51 18.55
N ARG A 68 27.08 -13.77 18.02
CA ARG A 68 25.98 -12.80 18.03
C ARG A 68 25.41 -12.73 19.44
N THR A 69 26.15 -12.10 20.35
CA THR A 69 25.84 -12.00 21.79
C THR A 69 24.48 -11.35 22.07
N THR A 70 23.86 -10.70 21.08
CA THR A 70 22.61 -9.94 21.21
C THR A 70 21.35 -10.70 20.73
N ARG A 71 21.48 -11.83 20.02
CA ARG A 71 20.33 -12.57 19.41
C ARG A 71 20.23 -13.99 19.99
N THR A 72 20.12 -14.07 21.30
CA THR A 72 19.89 -15.35 22.01
C THR A 72 18.48 -15.88 21.73
N PRO A 73 18.21 -17.18 21.93
CA PRO A 73 16.86 -17.73 21.84
C PRO A 73 15.86 -17.01 22.75
N GLN A 74 16.29 -16.64 23.97
CA GLN A 74 15.50 -15.84 24.91
C GLN A 74 15.16 -14.44 24.37
N PHE A 75 16.12 -13.79 23.71
CA PHE A 75 15.87 -12.50 23.06
C PHE A 75 14.83 -12.64 21.95
N ILE A 76 14.97 -13.65 21.09
CA ILE A 76 14.07 -13.88 19.96
C ILE A 76 12.66 -14.21 20.45
N SER A 77 12.52 -15.05 21.49
CA SER A 77 11.23 -15.40 22.07
C SER A 77 10.52 -14.19 22.69
N LEU A 78 11.27 -13.32 23.39
CA LEU A 78 10.71 -12.12 23.99
C LEU A 78 10.28 -11.10 22.91
N VAL A 79 11.08 -10.93 21.85
CA VAL A 79 10.72 -10.10 20.70
C VAL A 79 9.45 -10.64 20.03
N LYS A 80 9.37 -11.95 19.80
CA LYS A 80 8.20 -12.60 19.19
C LYS A 80 6.94 -12.38 20.03
N ARG A 81 7.00 -12.69 21.33
CA ARG A 81 5.89 -12.48 22.28
C ARG A 81 5.44 -11.03 22.31
N ASN A 82 6.38 -10.08 22.34
CA ASN A 82 6.04 -8.66 22.35
C ASN A 82 5.33 -8.23 21.05
N VAL A 83 5.75 -8.74 19.89
CA VAL A 83 5.10 -8.42 18.61
C VAL A 83 3.69 -9.02 18.54
N GLU A 84 3.51 -10.26 18.98
CA GLU A 84 2.20 -10.93 18.98
C GLU A 84 1.20 -10.21 19.88
N ASN A 85 1.64 -9.83 21.08
CA ASN A 85 0.82 -9.13 22.08
C ASN A 85 0.59 -7.66 21.72
N GLN A 86 1.57 -6.99 21.11
CA GLN A 86 1.57 -5.53 20.91
C GLN A 86 1.93 -5.16 19.47
N ARG A 87 1.10 -5.63 18.53
CA ARG A 87 1.26 -5.54 17.06
C ARG A 87 1.49 -4.14 16.47
N ARG A 88 1.32 -3.06 17.25
CA ARG A 88 1.43 -1.66 16.81
C ARG A 88 2.60 -0.89 17.43
N LYS A 89 3.47 -1.53 18.21
CA LYS A 89 4.62 -0.84 18.80
C LYS A 89 5.76 -0.67 17.79
N SER A 90 6.46 0.45 17.90
CA SER A 90 7.66 0.70 17.11
C SER A 90 8.82 -0.16 17.60
N ILE A 91 9.73 -0.49 16.69
CA ILE A 91 10.97 -1.22 17.00
C ILE A 91 11.76 -0.54 18.13
N ARG A 92 11.76 0.80 18.19
CA ARG A 92 12.40 1.57 19.27
C ARG A 92 11.75 1.34 20.64
N LYS A 93 10.41 1.22 20.70
CA LYS A 93 9.70 0.90 21.94
C LYS A 93 9.96 -0.55 22.38
N THR A 94 10.03 -1.47 21.43
CA THR A 94 10.43 -2.85 21.70
C THR A 94 11.86 -2.91 22.22
N ASP A 95 12.81 -2.21 21.61
CA ASP A 95 14.20 -2.09 22.11
C ASP A 95 14.25 -1.60 23.56
N LYS A 96 13.52 -0.53 23.90
CA LYS A 96 13.45 -0.03 25.29
C LYS A 96 12.88 -1.09 26.24
N LEU A 97 11.84 -1.82 25.85
CA LEU A 97 11.28 -2.91 26.66
C LEU A 97 12.31 -4.02 26.90
N LEU A 98 13.07 -4.43 25.88
CA LEU A 98 14.09 -5.46 26.03
C LEU A 98 15.23 -5.00 26.96
N LYS A 99 15.62 -3.72 26.88
CA LYS A 99 16.59 -3.12 27.81
C LYS A 99 16.08 -3.12 29.25
N ASN A 100 14.79 -2.85 29.47
CA ASN A 100 14.18 -2.94 30.80
C ASN A 100 14.23 -4.37 31.37
N HIS A 101 14.19 -5.39 30.51
CA HIS A 101 14.44 -6.80 30.89
C HIS A 101 15.94 -7.14 30.97
N GLN A 102 16.81 -6.15 31.08
CA GLN A 102 18.28 -6.29 31.18
C GLN A 102 18.92 -7.01 29.98
N LEU A 103 18.21 -7.11 28.85
CA LEU A 103 18.77 -7.68 27.62
C LEU A 103 19.54 -6.59 26.86
N LYS A 104 20.81 -6.87 26.59
CA LYS A 104 21.61 -6.08 25.64
C LYS A 104 20.88 -6.08 24.30
N SER A 105 20.41 -4.92 23.87
CA SER A 105 19.57 -4.80 22.67
C SER A 105 19.82 -3.46 21.98
N SER A 106 19.59 -3.46 20.68
CA SER A 106 19.61 -2.25 19.85
C SER A 106 18.47 -2.33 18.83
N TYR A 107 18.06 -1.16 18.31
CA TYR A 107 17.11 -1.07 17.21
C TYR A 107 17.45 -2.04 16.06
N GLY A 108 18.72 -2.06 15.62
CA GLY A 108 19.17 -2.93 14.52
C GLY A 108 19.14 -4.42 14.88
N SER A 109 19.36 -4.78 16.14
CA SER A 109 19.22 -6.16 16.61
C SER A 109 17.77 -6.64 16.58
N VAL A 110 16.84 -5.80 17.07
CA VAL A 110 15.40 -6.09 17.00
C VAL A 110 14.95 -6.18 15.53
N GLN A 111 15.33 -5.24 14.69
CA GLN A 111 14.99 -5.26 13.25
C GLN A 111 15.48 -6.54 12.56
N ARG A 112 16.72 -6.97 12.83
CA ARG A 112 17.27 -8.20 12.27
C ARG A 112 16.55 -9.44 12.79
N ALA A 113 16.18 -9.47 14.08
CA ALA A 113 15.40 -10.58 14.62
C ALA A 113 14.03 -10.68 13.97
N LEU A 114 13.32 -9.55 13.80
CA LEU A 114 12.05 -9.52 13.08
C LEU A 114 12.18 -10.02 11.64
N LYS A 115 13.22 -9.58 10.91
CA LYS A 115 13.42 -9.90 9.50
C LYS A 115 13.92 -11.33 9.25
N HIS A 116 14.90 -11.79 10.02
CA HIS A 116 15.65 -13.01 9.72
C HIS A 116 15.28 -14.20 10.61
N ASP A 117 14.98 -13.97 11.89
CA ASP A 117 14.63 -15.06 12.83
C ASP A 117 13.12 -15.33 12.81
N ILE A 118 12.32 -14.27 12.98
CA ILE A 118 10.85 -14.35 13.08
C ILE A 118 10.20 -14.27 11.69
N LYS A 119 10.90 -13.73 10.69
CA LYS A 119 10.48 -13.62 9.29
C LYS A 119 9.18 -12.83 9.06
N ILE A 120 8.97 -11.77 9.84
CA ILE A 120 7.82 -10.87 9.67
C ILE A 120 8.22 -9.58 8.94
N LYS A 121 7.24 -9.00 8.22
CA LYS A 121 7.42 -7.78 7.43
C LYS A 121 6.60 -6.62 8.01
N PRO A 122 7.10 -5.37 7.95
CA PRO A 122 6.31 -4.21 8.29
C PRO A 122 5.26 -3.97 7.18
N TRP A 123 3.98 -3.99 7.55
CA TRP A 123 2.88 -3.65 6.66
C TRP A 123 2.37 -2.25 6.94
N LYS A 124 2.08 -1.47 5.89
CA LYS A 124 1.44 -0.17 6.04
C LYS A 124 -0.03 -0.40 6.40
N ILE A 125 -0.45 0.12 7.56
CA ILE A 125 -1.86 0.07 7.96
C ILE A 125 -2.67 0.89 6.95
N THR A 126 -3.63 0.25 6.30
CA THR A 126 -4.64 0.94 5.49
C THR A 126 -5.61 1.66 6.41
N ARG A 127 -5.83 2.95 6.16
CA ARG A 127 -6.90 3.69 6.83
C ARG A 127 -8.21 3.34 6.13
N ALA A 128 -9.15 2.79 6.89
CA ALA A 128 -10.52 2.58 6.44
C ALA A 128 -11.46 3.33 7.39
N GLN A 129 -12.64 3.70 6.90
CA GLN A 129 -13.72 4.15 7.77
C GLN A 129 -14.03 3.03 8.78
N LYS A 130 -14.16 3.36 10.06
CA LYS A 130 -14.64 2.39 11.05
C LYS A 130 -16.09 2.06 10.71
N ILE A 131 -16.38 0.78 10.54
CA ILE A 131 -17.73 0.29 10.25
C ILE A 131 -18.22 -0.41 11.53
N THR A 132 -19.40 -0.06 12.01
CA THR A 132 -20.03 -0.75 13.15
C THR A 132 -20.56 -2.13 12.71
N PRO A 133 -20.78 -3.09 13.64
CA PRO A 133 -21.40 -4.36 13.29
C PRO A 133 -22.74 -4.22 12.57
N GLU A 134 -23.55 -3.22 12.96
CA GLU A 134 -24.86 -2.92 12.36
C GLU A 134 -24.71 -2.46 10.91
N GLN A 135 -23.83 -1.48 10.65
CA GLN A 135 -23.52 -1.01 9.30
C GLN A 135 -22.99 -2.15 8.42
N ARG A 136 -22.18 -3.07 8.98
CA ARG A 136 -21.71 -4.25 8.26
C ARG A 136 -22.87 -5.17 7.87
N ASN A 137 -23.78 -5.44 8.78
CA ASN A 137 -24.94 -6.28 8.53
C ASN A 137 -25.87 -5.67 7.48
N GLU A 138 -26.14 -4.37 7.55
CA GLU A 138 -26.90 -3.63 6.54
C GLU A 138 -26.25 -3.71 5.15
N ARG A 139 -24.92 -3.56 5.07
CA ARG A 139 -24.18 -3.72 3.81
C ARG A 139 -24.29 -5.14 3.24
N ILE A 140 -24.21 -6.16 4.09
CA ILE A 140 -24.38 -7.56 3.66
C ILE A 140 -25.81 -7.78 3.15
N LYS A 141 -26.81 -7.28 3.87
CA LYS A 141 -28.24 -7.38 3.48
C LYS A 141 -28.49 -6.70 2.13
N CYS A 142 -28.08 -5.45 1.98
CA CYS A 142 -28.09 -4.70 0.73
C CYS A 142 -27.46 -5.53 -0.42
N THR A 143 -26.23 -6.01 -0.21
CA THR A 143 -25.50 -6.75 -1.25
C THR A 143 -26.25 -8.02 -1.67
N LYS A 144 -26.83 -8.76 -0.72
CA LYS A 144 -27.65 -9.95 -1.02
C LYS A 144 -28.89 -9.60 -1.84
N ILE A 145 -29.58 -8.49 -1.50
CA ILE A 145 -30.76 -8.01 -2.25
C ILE A 145 -30.37 -7.63 -3.67
N LEU A 146 -29.31 -6.83 -3.84
CA LEU A 146 -28.81 -6.42 -5.15
C LEU A 146 -28.35 -7.63 -5.98
N LEU A 147 -27.68 -8.59 -5.36
CA LEU A 147 -27.27 -9.83 -6.05
C LEU A 147 -28.48 -10.66 -6.49
N LYS A 148 -29.54 -10.75 -5.68
CA LYS A 148 -30.78 -11.43 -6.08
C LYS A 148 -31.51 -10.71 -7.22
N LYS A 149 -31.57 -9.37 -7.16
CA LYS A 149 -32.32 -8.52 -8.11
C LYS A 149 -31.60 -8.33 -9.45
N PHE A 150 -30.27 -8.24 -9.42
CA PHE A 150 -29.43 -7.89 -10.57
C PHE A 150 -28.33 -8.92 -10.90
N GLY A 151 -28.04 -9.87 -10.02
CA GLY A 151 -26.92 -10.82 -10.15
C GLY A 151 -27.23 -12.14 -10.86
N LYS A 152 -28.46 -12.38 -11.33
CA LYS A 152 -28.75 -13.54 -12.18
C LYS A 152 -28.03 -13.37 -13.53
N THR A 153 -27.37 -14.43 -13.96
CA THR A 153 -26.45 -14.53 -15.11
C THR A 153 -26.98 -13.77 -16.33
N PRO A 154 -26.23 -12.80 -16.86
CA PRO A 154 -26.59 -12.24 -18.14
C PRO A 154 -26.30 -13.30 -19.20
N THR A 155 -27.33 -13.76 -19.91
CA THR A 155 -27.12 -13.98 -21.34
C THR A 155 -26.43 -12.73 -21.88
N ARG A 156 -25.31 -12.91 -22.62
CA ARG A 156 -24.32 -11.86 -22.99
C ARG A 156 -24.94 -10.55 -23.52
N SER A 157 -26.18 -10.58 -24.00
CA SER A 157 -26.87 -9.44 -24.60
C SER A 157 -27.59 -8.51 -23.63
N TYR A 158 -28.22 -8.95 -22.52
CA TYR A 158 -29.13 -8.09 -21.72
C TYR A 158 -28.94 -8.14 -20.19
N SER A 159 -27.78 -7.67 -19.71
CA SER A 159 -27.57 -7.42 -18.28
C SER A 159 -28.26 -6.12 -17.83
N LYS A 160 -29.09 -6.17 -16.79
CA LYS A 160 -29.63 -4.95 -16.14
C LYS A 160 -28.53 -3.97 -15.73
N TRP A 161 -27.32 -4.44 -15.43
CA TRP A 161 -26.16 -3.59 -15.13
C TRP A 161 -25.73 -2.69 -16.30
N LYS A 162 -26.03 -3.05 -17.56
CA LYS A 162 -25.73 -2.17 -18.71
C LYS A 162 -26.55 -0.88 -18.67
N ARG A 163 -27.72 -0.93 -18.02
CA ARG A 163 -28.67 0.20 -17.86
C ARG A 163 -28.41 1.02 -16.59
N LEU A 164 -27.46 0.63 -15.74
CA LEU A 164 -27.16 1.34 -14.50
C LEU A 164 -26.40 2.65 -14.76
N ILE A 165 -26.89 3.73 -14.17
CA ILE A 165 -26.26 5.05 -14.12
C ILE A 165 -25.86 5.33 -12.67
N ASN A 166 -24.56 5.27 -12.38
CA ASN A 166 -24.02 5.58 -11.06
C ASN A 166 -23.59 7.05 -11.02
N THR A 167 -24.13 7.81 -10.08
CA THR A 167 -23.91 9.25 -9.95
C THR A 167 -23.31 9.59 -8.60
N ASP A 168 -22.38 10.55 -8.59
CA ASP A 168 -21.81 11.04 -7.35
C ASP A 168 -21.31 12.48 -7.47
N PHE A 169 -21.23 13.14 -6.32
CA PHE A 169 -20.46 14.37 -6.17
C PHE A 169 -19.04 14.01 -5.76
N SER A 170 -18.04 14.62 -6.38
CA SER A 170 -16.68 14.48 -5.88
C SER A 170 -16.58 15.08 -4.48
N GLY A 171 -15.66 14.53 -3.68
CA GLY A 171 -15.09 15.33 -2.60
C GLY A 171 -14.51 16.64 -3.15
N ARG A 172 -14.29 17.63 -2.30
CA ARG A 172 -13.67 18.90 -2.72
C ARG A 172 -12.26 18.62 -3.26
N ILE A 173 -12.06 18.83 -4.55
CA ILE A 173 -10.77 18.65 -5.22
C ILE A 173 -9.99 19.96 -5.06
N ASN A 174 -8.91 19.92 -4.29
CA ASN A 174 -8.08 21.09 -4.07
C ASN A 174 -7.32 21.44 -5.35
N LEU A 175 -7.33 22.72 -5.71
CA LEU A 175 -6.54 23.24 -6.84
C LEU A 175 -5.04 23.23 -6.53
N ILE A 176 -4.70 23.43 -5.25
CA ILE A 176 -3.33 23.37 -4.76
C ILE A 176 -3.06 21.95 -4.30
N GLN A 177 -1.99 21.34 -4.83
CA GLN A 177 -1.55 20.01 -4.44
C GLN A 177 -1.27 19.99 -2.92
N LYS A 178 -1.73 18.94 -2.22
CA LYS A 178 -1.42 18.78 -0.80
C LYS A 178 0.09 18.70 -0.63
N HIS A 179 0.67 19.69 0.06
CA HIS A 179 2.09 19.69 0.38
C HIS A 179 2.45 18.40 1.13
N ASN A 180 3.50 17.70 0.68
CA ASN A 180 3.96 16.50 1.35
C ASN A 180 4.62 16.92 2.67
N SER A 181 4.00 16.61 3.80
CA SER A 181 4.53 16.98 5.12
C SER A 181 5.91 16.40 5.43
N LYS A 182 6.37 15.39 4.67
CA LYS A 182 7.75 14.89 4.76
C LYS A 182 8.80 15.87 4.24
N ASN A 183 8.39 16.87 3.45
CA ASN A 183 9.26 17.91 2.92
C ASN A 183 9.30 19.16 3.82
N ASN A 184 8.54 19.19 4.92
CA ASN A 184 8.59 20.26 5.93
C ASN A 184 9.75 20.03 6.92
N ILE A 185 10.96 19.78 6.40
CA ILE A 185 12.15 19.61 7.23
C ILE A 185 13.05 20.81 6.98
N VAL A 186 13.16 21.67 7.99
CA VAL A 186 14.17 22.72 8.02
C VAL A 186 15.35 22.19 8.83
N TRP A 187 16.51 22.07 8.18
CA TRP A 187 17.75 21.73 8.87
C TRP A 187 18.34 23.00 9.45
N SER A 188 18.42 23.09 10.77
CA SER A 188 19.04 24.22 11.45
C SER A 188 19.74 23.76 12.73
N ARG A 189 20.76 24.51 13.17
CA ARG A 189 21.51 24.25 14.41
C ARG A 189 20.68 24.55 15.66
N SER A 190 19.70 25.46 15.56
CA SER A 190 18.77 25.78 16.65
C SER A 190 17.46 26.32 16.09
N LYS A 191 16.39 26.32 16.90
CA LYS A 191 15.11 26.91 16.49
C LYS A 191 15.20 28.43 16.27
N ALA A 192 16.03 29.11 17.07
CA ALA A 192 16.23 30.56 17.02
C ALA A 192 16.91 31.05 15.73
N THR A 193 17.61 30.17 15.01
CA THR A 193 18.30 30.49 13.76
C THR A 193 17.44 30.24 12.51
N ILE A 194 16.21 29.74 12.68
CA ILE A 194 15.28 29.53 11.57
C ILE A 194 14.55 30.87 11.31
N PRO A 195 14.56 31.40 10.08
CA PRO A 195 13.73 32.54 9.69
C PRO A 195 12.24 32.31 10.03
N LEU A 196 11.54 33.32 10.55
CA LEU A 196 10.19 33.18 11.11
C LEU A 196 9.16 32.70 10.07
N ASP A 197 9.35 33.07 8.81
CA ASP A 197 8.61 32.63 7.63
C ASP A 197 8.79 31.13 7.33
N LEU A 198 9.96 30.57 7.65
CA LEU A 198 10.25 29.13 7.56
C LEU A 198 9.85 28.36 8.83
N GLN A 199 9.64 29.05 9.96
CA GLN A 199 9.13 28.44 11.20
C GLN A 199 7.64 28.09 11.11
N THR A 200 6.88 28.84 10.31
CA THR A 200 5.41 28.75 10.32
C THR A 200 4.86 28.66 8.89
N ILE A 201 4.56 27.45 8.43
CA ILE A 201 3.84 27.28 7.16
C ILE A 201 2.36 27.56 7.41
N GLY A 202 1.87 28.67 6.88
CA GLY A 202 0.44 29.01 6.92
C GLY A 202 -0.39 27.93 6.23
N GLN A 203 -1.16 27.15 7.00
CA GLN A 203 -2.12 26.22 6.43
C GLN A 203 -3.41 26.98 6.15
N GLN A 204 -3.80 27.11 4.87
CA GLN A 204 -5.12 27.63 4.54
C GLN A 204 -6.20 26.73 5.17
N LYS A 205 -6.98 27.30 6.10
CA LYS A 205 -8.10 26.62 6.79
C LYS A 205 -9.16 26.13 5.79
N TYR A 206 -9.31 26.84 4.67
CA TYR A 206 -10.21 26.48 3.57
C TYR A 206 -9.41 26.51 2.26
N SER A 207 -8.98 25.34 1.78
CA SER A 207 -8.37 25.25 0.45
C SER A 207 -9.41 25.59 -0.62
N LEU A 208 -9.02 26.47 -1.55
CA LEU A 208 -9.73 26.65 -2.81
C LEU A 208 -9.80 25.30 -3.50
N GLY A 209 -11.02 24.84 -3.73
CA GLY A 209 -11.27 23.54 -4.31
C GLY A 209 -12.61 23.51 -4.98
N ILE A 210 -12.72 22.61 -5.96
CA ILE A 210 -13.85 22.50 -6.85
C ILE A 210 -14.62 21.23 -6.50
N ILE A 211 -15.95 21.31 -6.52
CA ILE A 211 -16.82 20.13 -6.48
C ILE A 211 -17.26 19.79 -7.90
N LEU A 212 -17.05 18.54 -8.28
CA LEU A 212 -17.48 17.99 -9.56
C LEU A 212 -18.72 17.13 -9.35
N PHE A 213 -19.55 17.03 -10.39
CA PHE A 213 -20.66 16.11 -10.45
C PHE A 213 -20.71 15.44 -11.80
N GLY A 214 -21.05 14.17 -11.82
CA GLY A 214 -21.16 13.39 -13.04
C GLY A 214 -21.74 12.02 -12.77
N ALA A 215 -21.81 11.25 -13.84
CA ALA A 215 -22.28 9.89 -13.81
C ALA A 215 -21.40 8.97 -14.66
N ILE A 216 -21.35 7.70 -14.26
CA ILE A 216 -20.64 6.63 -14.96
C ILE A 216 -21.62 5.51 -15.24
N SER A 217 -21.48 4.92 -16.42
CA SER A 217 -22.29 3.79 -16.87
C SER A 217 -21.43 2.81 -17.67
N SER A 218 -22.01 1.67 -18.03
CA SER A 218 -21.34 0.71 -18.94
C SER A 218 -21.01 1.29 -20.32
N ARG A 219 -21.68 2.39 -20.73
CA ARG A 219 -21.47 3.11 -21.98
C ARG A 219 -20.46 4.26 -21.86
N GLY A 220 -19.88 4.46 -20.67
CA GLY A 220 -18.87 5.47 -20.40
C GLY A 220 -19.36 6.61 -19.49
N LEU A 221 -18.65 7.74 -19.56
CA LEU A 221 -18.86 8.92 -18.73
C LEU A 221 -20.03 9.78 -19.22
N ILE A 222 -20.76 10.36 -18.26
CA ILE A 222 -21.89 11.25 -18.51
C ILE A 222 -21.72 12.48 -17.59
N PRO A 223 -21.38 13.66 -18.14
CA PRO A 223 -21.15 13.96 -19.56
C PRO A 223 -19.86 13.33 -20.12
N LYS A 224 -19.83 13.07 -21.44
CA LYS A 224 -18.70 12.39 -22.12
C LYS A 224 -17.40 13.20 -22.13
N LYS A 225 -17.48 14.52 -22.29
CA LYS A 225 -16.31 15.40 -22.48
C LYS A 225 -15.77 15.99 -21.18
N SER A 226 -16.65 16.38 -20.26
CA SER A 226 -16.26 17.04 -19.01
C SER A 226 -17.30 16.80 -17.91
N PRO A 227 -16.87 16.71 -16.64
CA PRO A 227 -17.79 16.69 -15.50
C PRO A 227 -18.48 18.05 -15.36
N ILE A 228 -19.54 18.08 -14.56
CA ILE A 228 -20.22 19.32 -14.22
C ILE A 228 -19.50 19.98 -13.04
N PHE A 229 -19.01 21.20 -13.24
CA PHE A 229 -18.40 22.02 -12.22
C PHE A 229 -19.51 22.65 -11.36
N ILE A 230 -19.72 22.13 -10.15
CA ILE A 230 -20.85 22.51 -9.31
C ILE A 230 -20.74 23.97 -8.86
N ASP A 231 -19.54 24.44 -8.51
CA ASP A 231 -19.36 25.81 -8.08
C ASP A 231 -19.71 26.82 -9.19
N GLU A 232 -19.37 26.52 -10.45
CA GLU A 232 -19.74 27.34 -11.60
C GLU A 232 -21.24 27.28 -11.89
N TRP A 233 -21.82 26.08 -11.84
CA TRP A 233 -23.25 25.91 -12.05
C TRP A 233 -24.07 26.64 -10.98
N LEU A 234 -23.67 26.55 -9.70
CA LEU A 234 -24.33 27.28 -8.62
C LEU A 234 -24.14 28.80 -8.74
N LYS A 235 -22.99 29.31 -9.19
CA LYS A 235 -22.81 30.75 -9.48
C LYS A 235 -23.79 31.24 -10.55
N PHE A 236 -24.01 30.45 -11.60
CA PHE A 236 -24.99 30.79 -12.64
C PHE A 236 -26.42 30.80 -12.08
N GLU A 237 -26.78 29.80 -11.27
CA GLU A 237 -28.09 29.74 -10.63
C GLU A 237 -28.30 30.85 -9.58
N CYS A 238 -27.26 31.24 -8.83
CA CYS A 238 -27.27 32.39 -7.93
C CYS A 238 -27.66 33.68 -8.67
N LYS A 239 -27.01 33.93 -9.82
CA LYS A 239 -27.25 35.11 -10.65
C LYS A 239 -28.69 35.14 -11.15
N LYS A 240 -29.23 34.01 -11.59
CA LYS A 240 -30.63 33.89 -12.03
C LYS A 240 -31.65 34.16 -10.93
N LEU A 241 -31.35 33.74 -9.70
CA LEU A 241 -32.23 33.92 -8.55
C LEU A 241 -32.03 35.25 -7.82
N ASN A 242 -31.14 36.12 -8.33
CA ASN A 242 -30.70 37.35 -7.67
C ASN A 242 -30.27 37.13 -6.21
N LYS A 243 -29.53 36.03 -5.94
CA LYS A 243 -29.04 35.67 -4.60
C LYS A 243 -27.52 35.78 -4.53
N LYS A 244 -26.99 36.29 -3.41
CA LYS A 244 -25.55 36.39 -3.15
C LYS A 244 -24.86 35.01 -3.07
N ARG A 245 -25.54 34.00 -2.52
CA ARG A 245 -25.03 32.63 -2.40
C ARG A 245 -26.17 31.63 -2.29
N ILE A 246 -26.02 30.47 -2.90
CA ILE A 246 -26.89 29.31 -2.73
C ILE A 246 -26.05 28.05 -2.49
N SER A 247 -26.58 27.13 -1.70
CA SER A 247 -26.03 25.78 -1.51
C SER A 247 -26.84 24.77 -2.32
N MET A 248 -26.25 23.62 -2.63
CA MET A 248 -26.97 22.54 -3.29
C MET A 248 -28.02 21.95 -2.33
N ASP A 249 -29.29 22.24 -2.60
CA ASP A 249 -30.42 21.66 -1.89
C ASP A 249 -31.14 20.60 -2.75
N ARG A 250 -32.25 20.06 -2.25
CA ARG A 250 -33.05 19.07 -2.97
C ARG A 250 -33.65 19.59 -4.29
N PHE A 251 -34.00 20.88 -4.36
CA PHE A 251 -34.63 21.46 -5.56
C PHE A 251 -33.60 21.68 -6.66
N LEU A 252 -32.46 22.25 -6.29
CA LEU A 252 -31.31 22.43 -7.18
C LEU A 252 -30.73 21.09 -7.63
N TYR A 253 -30.71 20.07 -6.76
CA TYR A 253 -30.30 18.72 -7.14
C TYR A 253 -31.16 18.16 -8.28
N ILE A 254 -32.50 18.22 -8.15
CA ILE A 254 -33.41 17.76 -9.21
C ILE A 254 -33.28 18.62 -10.47
N LYS A 255 -33.16 19.95 -10.32
CA LYS A 255 -32.94 20.86 -11.45
C LYS A 255 -31.66 20.52 -12.20
N LEU A 256 -30.56 20.26 -11.49
CA LEU A 256 -29.29 19.86 -12.04
C LEU A 256 -29.43 18.57 -12.86
N ILE A 257 -30.10 17.55 -12.33
CA ILE A 257 -30.32 16.29 -13.03
C ILE A 257 -31.14 16.50 -14.30
N LYS A 258 -32.29 17.18 -14.20
CA LYS A 258 -33.18 17.45 -15.33
C LYS A 258 -32.48 18.24 -16.44
N GLN A 259 -31.68 19.25 -16.10
CA GLN A 259 -31.07 20.14 -17.09
C GLN A 259 -29.74 19.61 -17.64
N LYS A 260 -28.93 18.95 -16.80
CA LYS A 260 -27.56 18.59 -17.17
C LYS A 260 -27.39 17.10 -17.44
N LEU A 261 -28.01 16.19 -16.68
CA LEU A 261 -27.81 14.76 -16.87
C LEU A 261 -28.84 14.12 -17.79
N LYS A 262 -30.14 14.29 -17.54
CA LYS A 262 -31.21 13.57 -18.26
C LYS A 262 -31.10 13.67 -19.79
N PRO A 263 -30.92 14.86 -20.41
CA PRO A 263 -30.80 14.96 -21.87
C PRO A 263 -29.58 14.21 -22.43
N ARG A 264 -28.51 14.08 -21.63
CA ARG A 264 -27.28 13.37 -22.03
C ARG A 264 -27.44 11.86 -21.86
N ILE A 265 -28.14 11.44 -20.80
CA ILE A 265 -28.50 10.04 -20.59
C ILE A 265 -29.40 9.56 -21.73
N ASP A 266 -30.46 10.33 -22.05
CA ASP A 266 -31.42 10.00 -23.11
C ASP A 266 -30.74 9.82 -24.46
N ARG A 267 -29.82 10.73 -24.80
CA ARG A 267 -29.00 10.63 -26.02
C ARG A 267 -28.08 9.42 -26.00
N LEU A 268 -27.42 9.12 -24.88
CA LEU A 268 -26.51 7.98 -24.78
C LEU A 268 -27.25 6.64 -24.77
N TYR A 269 -28.49 6.64 -24.32
CA TYR A 269 -29.30 5.44 -24.18
C TYR A 269 -30.40 5.28 -25.23
N ASN A 270 -30.52 6.20 -26.19
CA ASN A 270 -31.60 6.23 -27.19
C ASN A 270 -32.97 6.06 -26.54
N ASN A 271 -33.21 6.77 -25.43
CA ASN A 271 -34.42 6.69 -24.62
C ASN A 271 -34.74 5.30 -24.01
N ILE A 272 -33.81 4.34 -24.06
CA ILE A 272 -33.96 3.08 -23.33
C ILE A 272 -34.02 3.39 -21.83
N PRO A 273 -35.02 2.88 -21.08
CA PRO A 273 -35.14 3.10 -19.65
C PRO A 273 -33.85 2.76 -18.90
N VAL A 274 -33.38 3.64 -18.02
CA VAL A 274 -32.16 3.41 -17.23
C VAL A 274 -32.49 3.18 -15.75
N ILE A 275 -31.52 2.62 -15.03
CA ILE A 275 -31.59 2.40 -13.59
C ILE A 275 -30.74 3.50 -12.93
N TRP A 276 -31.39 4.35 -12.12
CA TRP A 276 -30.71 5.43 -11.41
C TRP A 276 -30.07 4.95 -10.10
N GLN A 277 -28.85 5.41 -9.82
CA GLN A 277 -28.21 5.26 -8.52
C GLN A 277 -27.45 6.52 -8.10
N ASP A 278 -27.67 6.93 -6.87
CA ASP A 278 -27.00 8.05 -6.20
C ASP A 278 -26.64 7.70 -4.74
N GLY A 279 -25.82 8.53 -4.09
CA GLY A 279 -25.45 8.34 -2.69
C GLY A 279 -26.58 8.65 -1.70
N ALA A 280 -26.44 8.23 -0.44
CA ALA A 280 -27.42 8.40 0.64
C ALA A 280 -27.37 9.78 1.33
N ASP A 281 -27.10 10.85 0.58
CA ASP A 281 -27.10 12.20 1.11
C ASP A 281 -28.56 12.67 1.39
N PRO A 282 -28.83 13.36 2.52
CA PRO A 282 -30.18 13.80 2.86
C PRO A 282 -30.93 14.51 1.73
N LYS A 283 -30.23 15.31 0.89
CA LYS A 283 -30.89 16.02 -0.22
C LYS A 283 -31.40 15.06 -1.31
N HIS A 284 -30.74 13.91 -1.50
CA HIS A 284 -31.16 12.85 -2.43
C HIS A 284 -32.26 11.95 -1.87
N ARG A 285 -32.54 12.08 -0.56
CA ARG A 285 -33.45 11.21 0.21
C ARG A 285 -34.70 11.96 0.71
N SER A 286 -34.80 13.25 0.43
CA SER A 286 -36.04 14.00 0.68
C SER A 286 -37.18 13.47 -0.20
N ARG A 287 -38.41 13.42 0.33
CA ARG A 287 -39.61 12.96 -0.39
C ARG A 287 -39.71 13.57 -1.79
N TYR A 288 -39.57 14.90 -1.87
CA TYR A 288 -39.53 15.63 -3.14
C TYR A 288 -38.49 15.07 -4.14
N ALA A 289 -37.27 14.80 -3.68
CA ALA A 289 -36.24 14.26 -4.55
C ALA A 289 -36.54 12.80 -4.97
N LEU A 290 -37.09 11.98 -4.08
CA LEU A 290 -37.48 10.61 -4.40
C LEU A 290 -38.54 10.59 -5.50
N ASP A 291 -39.62 11.35 -5.30
CA ASP A 291 -40.75 11.44 -6.22
C ASP A 291 -40.30 11.95 -7.59
N LYS A 292 -39.50 13.02 -7.62
CA LYS A 292 -39.00 13.59 -8.87
C LYS A 292 -37.99 12.71 -9.60
N ILE A 293 -37.18 11.92 -8.89
CA ILE A 293 -36.30 10.95 -9.54
C ILE A 293 -37.11 9.83 -10.19
N GLN A 294 -38.17 9.35 -9.53
CA GLN A 294 -39.04 8.31 -10.08
C GLN A 294 -39.84 8.80 -11.30
N GLU A 295 -40.23 10.07 -11.33
CA GLU A 295 -40.78 10.71 -12.53
C GLU A 295 -39.77 10.79 -13.69
N ILE A 296 -38.49 11.04 -13.39
CA ILE A 296 -37.43 11.21 -14.42
C ILE A 296 -36.94 9.85 -14.92
N PHE A 297 -36.84 8.86 -14.04
CA PHE A 297 -36.26 7.54 -14.30
C PHE A 297 -37.20 6.44 -13.81
N HIS A 298 -37.60 5.55 -14.72
CA HIS A 298 -38.54 4.46 -14.43
C HIS A 298 -38.04 3.47 -13.36
N GLU A 299 -36.73 3.32 -13.20
CA GLU A 299 -36.15 2.38 -12.25
C GLU A 299 -35.01 3.06 -11.46
N ARG A 300 -34.94 2.75 -10.17
CA ARG A 300 -33.89 3.23 -9.26
C ARG A 300 -33.45 2.08 -8.35
N ILE A 301 -32.19 2.09 -7.93
CA ILE A 301 -31.78 1.26 -6.79
C ILE A 301 -32.32 1.90 -5.51
N GLU A 302 -33.17 1.16 -4.80
CA GLU A 302 -33.98 1.73 -3.72
C GLU A 302 -33.12 2.33 -2.59
N PRO A 303 -33.49 3.51 -2.07
CA PRO A 303 -32.82 4.11 -0.93
C PRO A 303 -32.74 3.23 0.32
N GLU A 304 -33.78 2.41 0.55
CA GLU A 304 -33.85 1.47 1.68
C GLU A 304 -32.85 0.32 1.52
N GLU A 305 -32.52 -0.03 0.28
CA GLU A 305 -31.43 -0.95 -0.04
C GLU A 305 -30.06 -0.26 0.16
N GLN A 306 -30.00 1.08 0.34
CA GLN A 306 -28.78 1.89 0.43
C GLN A 306 -28.69 2.69 1.74
N LYS A 307 -29.12 2.10 2.86
CA LYS A 307 -29.04 2.77 4.18
C LYS A 307 -27.60 3.21 4.49
N LYS A 308 -27.49 4.41 5.04
CA LYS A 308 -26.24 5.13 5.28
C LYS A 308 -25.40 4.41 6.35
N ASN A 309 -24.08 4.44 6.16
CA ASN A 309 -23.11 4.25 7.25
C ASN A 309 -23.20 5.47 8.18
#